data_AF-A0A0W0ZJ00-F1
#
_entry.id   AF-A0A0W0ZJ00-F1
#
_cell.length_a   1.000
_cell.length_b   1.000
_cell.length_c   1.000
_cell.angle_alpha   90.00
_cell.angle_beta   90.00
_cell.angle_gamma   90.00
#
_symmetry.space_group_name_H-M   'P 1'
#
loop_
_entity.id
_entity.type
_entity.pdbx_description
1 polymer ?
#
loop_
_entity_poly.entity_id
_entity_poly.type
_entity_poly.pdbx_seq_one_letter_code
_entity_poly.pdbx_strand_id
1 'polypeptide(L)'
;MKKLLLAFFSLTILSTVSYADKILITGQPVILEKQGTVYYLPTDYKATTSYYYVTVEGGKRVCYIEKQPTLTSLNASTLEVNYNGSTLTWVCYPFDTNYFETP
;
A
#
# COMPACT_ATOMS: atom_id res chain seq x y z
N MET A 1 16.18 59.56 21.69
CA MET A 1 15.24 58.98 20.70
C MET A 1 15.76 57.60 20.32
N LYS A 2 15.53 56.60 21.17
CA LYS A 2 14.44 55.60 21.08
C LYS A 2 14.65 54.61 19.92
N LYS A 3 15.62 53.71 20.15
CA LYS A 3 15.63 52.29 19.80
C LYS A 3 14.90 51.96 18.50
N LEU A 4 15.59 52.08 17.37
CA LEU A 4 15.21 51.39 16.14
C LEU A 4 15.52 49.90 16.36
N LEU A 5 14.58 49.20 16.98
CA LEU A 5 14.67 47.77 17.24
C LEU A 5 14.81 47.06 15.89
N LEU A 6 15.91 46.34 15.74
CA LEU A 6 16.14 45.29 14.76
C LEU A 6 14.91 44.37 14.71
N ALA A 7 14.01 44.60 13.76
CA ALA A 7 12.89 43.71 13.45
C ALA A 7 13.15 43.05 12.09
N PHE A 8 14.32 42.43 11.95
CA PHE A 8 14.63 41.55 10.84
C PHE A 8 14.99 40.19 11.42
N PHE A 9 14.41 39.16 10.82
CA PHE A 9 14.76 37.75 11.01
C PHE A 9 14.16 37.06 12.24
N SER A 10 12.86 36.80 12.18
CA SER A 10 12.31 35.59 12.81
C SER A 10 11.29 34.95 11.87
N LEU A 11 11.75 34.56 10.67
CA LEU A 11 11.01 33.61 9.84
C LEU A 11 11.37 32.21 10.35
N THR A 12 10.83 31.85 11.52
CA THR A 12 10.96 30.49 12.04
C THR A 12 10.27 29.56 11.06
N ILE A 13 11.08 28.80 10.34
CA ILE A 13 10.67 27.77 9.41
C ILE A 13 9.95 26.70 10.24
N LEU A 14 8.62 26.78 10.31
CA LEU A 14 7.78 25.68 10.77
C LEU A 14 7.84 24.61 9.68
N SER A 15 8.94 23.87 9.63
CA SER A 15 9.03 22.63 8.86
C SER A 15 8.19 21.60 9.59
N THR A 16 6.89 21.63 9.35
CA THR A 16 6.00 20.53 9.72
C THR A 16 6.47 19.31 8.94
N VAL A 17 7.05 18.35 9.65
CA VAL A 17 7.27 17.01 9.12
C VAL A 17 5.89 16.43 8.79
N SER A 18 5.49 16.56 7.52
CA SER A 18 4.30 15.88 7.02
C SER A 18 4.68 14.42 6.85
N TYR A 19 4.34 13.61 7.85
CA TYR A 19 4.28 12.18 7.66
C TYR A 19 2.98 11.89 6.92
N ALA A 20 3.07 11.27 5.75
CA ALA A 20 1.90 10.69 5.12
C ALA A 20 1.42 9.53 6.00
N ASP A 21 0.12 9.52 6.33
CA ASP A 21 -0.47 8.40 7.07
C ASP A 21 -0.25 7.10 6.29
N LYS A 22 0.18 6.06 6.99
CA LYS A 22 0.37 4.73 6.41
C LYS A 22 -0.98 4.07 6.18
N ILE A 23 -1.04 3.23 5.15
CA ILE A 23 -2.21 2.41 4.87
C ILE A 23 -2.22 1.23 5.86
N LEU A 24 -3.21 1.21 6.74
CA LEU A 24 -3.40 0.12 7.69
C LEU A 24 -3.92 -1.14 6.97
N ILE A 25 -3.11 -2.19 6.99
CA ILE A 25 -3.43 -3.52 6.47
C ILE A 25 -3.81 -4.42 7.64
N THR A 26 -5.04 -4.92 7.64
CA THR A 26 -5.60 -5.77 8.68
C THR A 26 -5.70 -7.22 8.20
N GLY A 27 -5.67 -8.15 9.15
CA GLY A 27 -5.70 -9.59 8.86
C GLY A 27 -4.34 -10.18 8.49
N GLN A 28 -4.35 -11.46 8.14
CA GLN A 28 -3.16 -12.21 7.74
C GLN A 28 -3.08 -12.30 6.22
N PRO A 29 -1.87 -12.33 5.63
CA PRO A 29 -1.72 -12.44 4.20
C PRO A 29 -2.18 -13.82 3.73
N VAL A 30 -3.02 -13.82 2.70
CA VAL A 30 -3.57 -15.04 2.11
C VAL A 30 -2.57 -15.62 1.12
N ILE A 31 -2.28 -16.91 1.21
CA ILE A 31 -1.40 -17.58 0.26
C ILE A 31 -2.19 -17.84 -1.03
N LEU A 32 -1.69 -17.36 -2.16
CA LEU A 32 -2.27 -17.69 -3.46
C LEU A 32 -1.69 -18.98 -4.01
N GLU A 33 -2.56 -19.86 -4.50
CA GLU A 33 -2.15 -21.08 -5.20
C GLU A 33 -1.93 -20.75 -6.68
N LYS A 34 -0.77 -21.11 -7.23
CA LYS A 34 -0.45 -20.87 -8.65
C LYS A 34 -0.83 -22.10 -9.47
N GLN A 35 -1.73 -21.95 -10.44
CA GLN A 35 -2.06 -22.98 -11.41
C GLN A 35 -1.76 -22.44 -12.82
N GLY A 36 -0.61 -22.86 -13.36
CA GLY A 36 -0.09 -22.29 -14.61
C GLY A 36 0.25 -20.81 -14.46
N THR A 37 -0.49 -19.95 -15.17
CA THR A 37 -0.31 -18.48 -15.16
C THR A 37 -1.31 -17.74 -14.28
N VAL A 38 -2.30 -18.44 -13.71
CA VAL A 38 -3.37 -17.84 -12.91
C VAL A 38 -3.20 -18.25 -11.45
N TYR A 39 -3.45 -17.29 -10.56
CA TYR A 39 -3.46 -17.49 -9.12
C TYR A 39 -4.89 -17.68 -8.62
N TYR A 40 -5.04 -18.51 -7.61
CA TYR A 40 -6.32 -18.86 -7.02
C TYR A 40 -6.32 -18.51 -5.53
N LEU A 41 -7.43 -17.93 -5.10
CA LEU A 41 -7.70 -17.70 -3.68
C LEU A 41 -8.25 -18.98 -3.04
N PRO A 42 -8.06 -19.17 -1.73
CA PRO A 42 -8.78 -20.18 -0.97
C PRO A 42 -10.29 -20.06 -1.15
N THR A 43 -10.99 -21.20 -1.15
CA THR A 43 -12.44 -21.26 -1.40
C THR A 43 -13.28 -20.54 -0.35
N ASP A 44 -12.75 -20.37 0.85
CA ASP A 44 -13.37 -19.66 1.97
C ASP A 44 -12.99 -18.17 2.04
N TYR A 45 -12.13 -17.69 1.12
CA TYR A 45 -11.70 -16.30 1.11
C TYR A 45 -12.87 -15.36 0.78
N LYS A 46 -13.02 -14.32 1.60
CA LYS A 46 -13.98 -13.24 1.39
C LYS A 46 -13.26 -11.92 1.51
N ALA A 47 -13.29 -11.13 0.44
CA ALA A 47 -12.79 -9.77 0.48
C ALA A 47 -13.65 -8.92 1.42
N THR A 48 -13.04 -8.35 2.45
CA THR A 48 -13.68 -7.45 3.42
C THR A 48 -13.16 -6.01 3.32
N THR A 49 -12.13 -5.79 2.50
CA THR A 49 -11.46 -4.51 2.28
C THR A 49 -11.32 -4.24 0.79
N SER A 50 -10.88 -3.04 0.43
CA SER A 50 -10.60 -2.65 -0.95
C SER A 50 -9.25 -3.16 -1.48
N TYR A 51 -8.48 -3.87 -0.65
CA TYR A 51 -7.18 -4.45 -0.98
C TYR A 51 -7.17 -5.95 -0.74
N TYR A 52 -6.21 -6.63 -1.34
CA TYR A 52 -5.95 -8.04 -1.14
C TYR A 52 -4.54 -8.19 -0.57
N TYR A 53 -4.46 -8.55 0.70
CA TYR A 53 -3.18 -8.81 1.35
C TYR A 53 -2.81 -10.28 1.16
N VAL A 54 -1.74 -10.53 0.41
CA VAL A 54 -1.39 -11.87 -0.07
C VAL A 54 0.08 -12.20 0.09
N THR A 55 0.39 -13.50 0.11
CA THR A 55 1.75 -14.01 -0.03
C THR A 55 1.89 -14.68 -1.39
N VAL A 56 2.85 -14.22 -2.18
CA VAL A 56 3.15 -14.75 -3.51
C VAL A 56 4.65 -15.00 -3.59
N GLU A 57 5.05 -16.24 -3.86
CA GLU A 57 6.46 -16.66 -3.95
C GLU A 57 7.25 -16.31 -2.67
N GLY A 58 6.61 -16.43 -1.50
CA GLY A 58 7.20 -16.12 -0.19
C GLY A 58 7.23 -14.62 0.16
N GLY A 59 6.91 -13.74 -0.78
CA GLY A 59 6.83 -12.29 -0.56
C GLY A 59 5.42 -11.82 -0.22
N LYS A 60 5.31 -11.00 0.82
CA LYS A 60 4.06 -10.29 1.18
C LYS A 60 3.80 -9.16 0.19
N ARG A 61 2.57 -9.09 -0.31
CA ARG A 61 2.12 -8.07 -1.27
C ARG A 61 0.75 -7.55 -0.89
N VAL A 62 0.53 -6.27 -1.15
CA VAL A 62 -0.79 -5.63 -1.07
C VAL A 62 -1.26 -5.35 -2.48
N CYS A 63 -2.37 -5.95 -2.87
CA CYS A 63 -2.89 -5.87 -4.22
C CYS A 63 -4.22 -5.11 -4.27
N TYR A 64 -4.47 -4.46 -5.40
CA TYR A 64 -5.69 -3.72 -5.70
C TYR A 64 -6.17 -4.06 -7.10
N ILE A 65 -7.46 -3.91 -7.38
CA ILE A 65 -7.95 -4.02 -8.77
C ILE A 65 -7.41 -2.88 -9.64
N GLU A 66 -7.33 -1.68 -9.05
CA GLU A 66 -6.85 -0.49 -9.74
C GLU A 66 -5.50 -0.01 -9.20
N LYS A 67 -4.73 0.65 -10.06
CA LYS A 67 -3.44 1.26 -9.68
C LYS A 67 -3.66 2.36 -8.64
N GLN A 68 -2.81 2.39 -7.61
CA GLN A 68 -2.89 3.33 -6.50
C GLN A 68 -1.91 4.49 -6.73
N PRO A 69 -2.37 5.75 -6.89
CA PRO A 69 -1.50 6.89 -7.16
C PRO A 69 -0.45 7.13 -6.06
N THR A 70 -0.81 6.87 -4.81
CA THR A 70 0.04 7.06 -3.62
C THR A 70 1.16 6.02 -3.50
N LEU A 71 1.09 4.93 -4.27
CA LEU A 71 2.05 3.82 -4.24
C LEU A 71 2.92 3.76 -5.50
N THR A 72 2.93 4.82 -6.31
CA THR A 72 3.63 4.87 -7.60
C THR A 72 5.15 4.72 -7.52
N SER A 73 5.73 5.02 -6.36
CA SER A 73 7.15 4.80 -6.04
C SER A 73 7.50 3.35 -5.75
N LEU A 74 6.52 2.50 -5.46
CA LEU A 74 6.72 1.08 -5.22
C LEU A 74 6.74 0.32 -6.54
N ASN A 75 7.59 -0.72 -6.62
CA ASN A 75 7.71 -1.58 -7.79
C ASN A 75 6.48 -2.49 -7.93
N ALA A 76 5.44 -1.96 -8.58
CA ALA A 76 4.21 -2.69 -8.82
C ALA A 76 4.40 -3.83 -9.83
N SER A 77 3.74 -4.95 -9.58
CA SER A 77 3.63 -6.10 -10.49
C SER A 77 2.16 -6.46 -10.68
N THR A 78 1.79 -7.06 -11.81
CA THR A 78 0.43 -7.55 -12.03
C THR A 78 0.31 -9.04 -11.80
N LEU A 79 -0.82 -9.49 -11.23
CA LEU A 79 -1.17 -10.90 -11.07
C LEU A 79 -2.54 -11.17 -11.68
N GLU A 80 -2.65 -12.23 -12.48
CA GLU A 80 -3.94 -12.74 -12.91
C GLU A 80 -4.50 -13.63 -11.81
N VAL A 81 -5.62 -13.23 -11.20
CA VAL A 81 -6.22 -13.94 -10.06
C VAL A 81 -7.65 -14.34 -10.40
N ASN A 82 -7.96 -15.63 -10.25
CA ASN A 82 -9.34 -16.09 -10.31
C ASN A 82 -10.02 -15.84 -8.97
N TYR A 83 -11.06 -15.01 -8.99
CA TYR A 83 -11.91 -14.73 -7.85
C TYR A 83 -13.37 -14.97 -8.22
N ASN A 84 -14.05 -15.85 -7.49
CA ASN A 84 -15.45 -16.23 -7.74
C ASN A 84 -15.73 -16.60 -9.22
N GLY A 85 -14.81 -17.34 -9.85
CA GLY A 85 -14.95 -17.81 -11.22
C GLY A 85 -14.60 -16.79 -12.30
N SER A 86 -14.28 -15.54 -11.95
CA SER A 86 -13.80 -14.52 -12.88
C SER A 86 -12.29 -14.29 -12.70
N THR A 87 -11.55 -14.23 -13.79
CA THR A 87 -10.13 -13.84 -13.75
C THR A 87 -10.01 -12.32 -13.80
N LEU A 88 -9.33 -11.76 -12.80
CA LEU A 88 -9.09 -10.32 -12.64
C LEU A 88 -7.59 -10.06 -12.59
N THR A 89 -7.14 -9.00 -13.26
CA THR A 89 -5.78 -8.50 -13.13
C THR A 89 -5.68 -7.64 -11.88
N TRP A 90 -4.84 -8.04 -10.94
CA TRP A 90 -4.54 -7.29 -9.73
C TRP A 90 -3.22 -6.54 -9.88
N VAL A 91 -3.18 -5.29 -9.44
CA VAL A 91 -1.97 -4.49 -9.30
C VAL A 91 -1.44 -4.64 -7.88
N CYS A 92 -0.29 -5.30 -7.75
CA CYS A 92 0.31 -5.68 -6.49
C CYS A 92 1.59 -4.90 -6.19
N TYR A 93 1.67 -4.40 -4.97
CA TYR A 93 2.85 -3.70 -4.46
C TYR A 93 3.53 -4.56 -3.40
N PRO A 94 4.88 -4.58 -3.33
CA PRO A 94 5.57 -5.20 -2.21
C PRO A 94 5.12 -4.55 -0.91
N PHE A 95 4.96 -5.35 0.14
CA PHE A 95 4.69 -4.81 1.46
C PHE A 95 5.93 -4.05 1.96
N ASP A 96 5.83 -2.72 1.98
CA ASP A 96 6.86 -1.80 2.45
C ASP A 96 6.35 -1.03 3.67
N THR A 97 7.09 -1.08 4.78
CA THR A 97 6.72 -0.47 6.06
C THR A 97 6.73 1.06 6.05
N ASN A 98 7.24 1.70 4.99
CA ASN A 98 7.13 3.14 4.79
C ASN A 98 5.73 3.54 4.30
N TYR A 99 4.99 2.62 3.68
CA TYR A 99 3.67 2.86 3.08
C TYR A 99 2.55 2.13 3.82
N PHE A 100 2.86 0.95 4.35
CA PHE A 100 1.89 0.08 5.00
C PHE A 100 2.27 -0.18 6.45
N GLU A 101 1.26 -0.45 7.27
CA GLU A 101 1.42 -0.94 8.63
C GLU A 101 0.39 -2.03 8.91
N THR A 102 0.70 -2.90 9.87
CA THR A 102 -0.24 -3.92 10.39
C THR A 102 -0.43 -3.69 11.89
N PRO A 103 -1.63 -3.99 12.44
CA PRO A 103 -1.86 -3.94 13.88
C PRO A 103 -0.90 -4.79 14.71
#